data_AF-A0A2T5PS40-F1
#
_entry.id   AF-A0A2T5PS40-F1
#
_cell.length_a   1.000
_cell.length_b   1.000
_cell.length_c   1.000
_cell.angle_alpha   90.00
_cell.angle_beta   90.00
_cell.angle_gamma   90.00
#
_symmetry.space_group_name_H-M   'P 1'
#
loop_
_entity.id
_entity.type
_entity.pdbx_description
1 polymer ?
#
loop_
_entity_poly.entity_id
_entity_poly.type
_entity_poly.pdbx_seq_one_letter_code
_entity_poly.pdbx_strand_id
1 'polypeptide(L)'
;MNKKKAPDQTAQSHNTQSNHSIPPRMMRLALALLENPAGVPREVADKIAPASNGPHYIGRLRSRLGLEIPCERVNCTTKDGEASWYGVYSLTPSDRRILLEALQ
;
A
#
# COMPACT_ATOMS: atom_id res chain seq x y z
N MET A 1 -1.74 6.63 38.52
CA MET A 1 -1.55 5.96 37.21
C MET A 1 -1.76 7.00 36.11
N ASN A 2 -0.70 7.56 35.54
CA ASN A 2 -0.84 8.60 34.52
C ASN A 2 -1.18 7.94 33.18
N LYS A 3 -2.42 8.16 32.71
CA LYS A 3 -2.85 7.77 31.36
C LYS A 3 -2.08 8.63 30.36
N LYS A 4 -1.13 8.05 29.63
CA LYS A 4 -0.54 8.70 28.44
C LYS A 4 -1.67 8.91 27.44
N LYS A 5 -2.08 10.17 27.25
CA LYS A 5 -3.07 10.56 26.24
C LYS A 5 -2.48 10.21 24.87
N ALA A 6 -3.25 9.55 24.01
CA ALA A 6 -2.85 9.34 22.62
C ALA A 6 -2.52 10.70 21.99
N PRO A 7 -1.49 10.80 21.12
CA PRO A 7 -1.16 12.05 20.48
C PRO A 7 -2.38 12.58 19.72
N ASP A 8 -2.62 13.88 19.89
CA ASP A 8 -3.72 14.62 19.31
C ASP A 8 -3.72 14.45 17.79
N GLN A 9 -4.83 13.97 17.23
CA GLN A 9 -5.00 13.79 15.79
C GLN A 9 -5.47 15.10 15.13
N THR A 10 -4.92 16.24 15.51
CA THR A 10 -4.95 17.41 14.65
C THR A 10 -3.89 17.23 13.57
N ALA A 11 -4.21 16.39 12.57
CA ALA A 11 -3.46 16.32 11.31
C ALA A 11 -3.74 17.60 10.51
N GLN A 12 -3.14 18.68 10.98
CA GLN A 12 -2.54 19.75 10.23
C GLN A 12 -2.53 19.49 8.69
N SER A 13 -3.54 20.02 8.00
CA SER A 13 -3.55 20.14 6.54
C SER A 13 -2.48 21.16 6.16
N HIS A 14 -1.38 20.65 5.62
CA HIS A 14 -0.32 21.48 5.08
C HIS A 14 -0.24 21.30 3.58
N ASN A 15 -0.70 22.34 2.90
CA ASN A 15 -0.05 22.95 1.75
C ASN A 15 -0.02 22.15 0.43
N THR A 16 -0.83 22.65 -0.49
CA THR A 16 -0.80 22.47 -1.94
C THR A 16 0.58 22.90 -2.48
N GLN A 17 1.56 22.00 -2.49
CA GLN A 17 2.83 22.24 -3.17
C GLN A 17 3.11 21.17 -4.21
N SER A 18 3.07 21.63 -5.46
CA SER A 18 3.43 20.97 -6.70
C SER A 18 4.91 20.58 -6.69
N ASN A 19 5.19 19.34 -6.31
CA ASN A 19 6.26 18.51 -6.83
C ASN A 19 5.81 17.06 -6.64
N HIS A 20 5.68 16.31 -7.74
CA HIS A 20 5.12 14.96 -7.81
C HIS A 20 5.98 13.89 -7.12
N SER A 21 6.50 14.15 -5.92
CA SER A 21 7.29 13.17 -5.18
C SER A 21 6.38 12.16 -4.49
N ILE A 22 6.56 10.89 -4.85
CA ILE A 22 5.90 9.75 -4.21
C ILE A 22 6.38 9.68 -2.75
N PRO A 23 5.48 9.77 -1.73
CA PRO A 23 5.90 9.75 -0.34
C PRO A 23 6.66 8.46 0.03
N PRO A 24 7.64 8.47 0.97
CA PRO A 24 8.53 7.32 1.22
C PRO A 24 7.84 5.99 1.55
N ARG A 25 6.68 6.02 2.21
CA ARG A 25 5.88 4.81 2.49
C ARG A 25 5.29 4.21 1.22
N MET A 26 4.83 5.08 0.32
CA MET A 26 4.26 4.70 -0.96
C MET A 26 5.36 4.22 -1.91
N MET A 27 6.52 4.87 -1.88
CA MET A 27 7.73 4.49 -2.62
C MET A 27 8.15 3.05 -2.31
N ARG A 28 8.27 2.70 -1.02
CA ARG A 28 8.61 1.33 -0.58
C ARG A 28 7.62 0.30 -1.11
N LEU A 29 6.33 0.59 -1.03
CA LEU A 29 5.29 -0.31 -1.53
C LEU A 29 5.35 -0.46 -3.05
N ALA A 30 5.61 0.63 -3.77
CA ALA A 30 5.71 0.65 -5.22
C ALA A 30 6.91 -0.17 -5.73
N LEU A 31 8.08 -0.01 -5.09
CA LEU A 31 9.27 -0.81 -5.37
C LEU A 31 9.03 -2.30 -5.09
N ALA A 32 8.42 -2.64 -3.95
CA ALA A 32 8.11 -4.03 -3.63
C ALA A 32 7.14 -4.66 -4.65
N LEU A 33 6.14 -3.92 -5.14
CA LEU A 33 5.24 -4.39 -6.19
C LEU A 33 5.98 -4.65 -7.52
N LEU A 34 6.98 -3.82 -7.86
CA LEU A 34 7.83 -4.05 -9.03
C LEU A 34 8.72 -5.29 -8.86
N GLU A 35 9.34 -5.45 -7.69
CA GLU A 35 10.24 -6.58 -7.38
C GLU A 35 9.53 -7.93 -7.25
N ASN A 36 8.20 -7.94 -7.02
CA ASN A 36 7.42 -9.15 -6.78
C ASN A 36 6.34 -9.35 -7.88
N PRO A 37 6.67 -9.98 -9.02
CA PRO A 37 5.72 -10.27 -10.10
C PRO A 37 4.52 -11.13 -9.69
N ALA A 38 4.73 -12.04 -8.73
CA ALA A 38 3.67 -12.88 -8.16
C ALA A 38 2.70 -12.10 -7.24
N GLY A 39 3.00 -10.83 -6.96
CA GLY A 39 2.20 -9.95 -6.11
C GLY A 39 2.68 -9.89 -4.66
N VAL A 40 2.12 -8.93 -3.93
CA VAL A 40 2.42 -8.61 -2.54
C VAL A 40 1.18 -8.86 -1.69
N PRO A 41 1.21 -9.81 -0.74
CA PRO A 41 0.11 -10.04 0.18
C PRO A 41 -0.20 -8.79 1.02
N ARG A 42 -1.47 -8.58 1.36
CA ARG A 42 -1.92 -7.42 2.14
C ARG A 42 -1.16 -7.23 3.46
N GLU A 43 -0.91 -8.30 4.20
CA GLU A 43 -0.16 -8.24 5.45
C GLU A 43 1.31 -7.84 5.25
N VAL A 44 1.89 -8.21 4.11
CA VAL A 44 3.25 -7.84 3.73
C VAL A 44 3.29 -6.37 3.32
N ALA A 45 2.26 -5.90 2.59
CA ALA A 45 2.11 -4.49 2.23
C ALA A 45 2.06 -3.56 3.47
N ASP A 46 1.37 -3.97 4.54
CA ASP A 46 1.32 -3.23 5.81
C ASP A 46 2.72 -3.06 6.43
N LYS A 47 3.55 -4.11 6.37
CA LYS A 47 4.94 -4.09 6.88
C LYS A 47 5.86 -3.23 6.01
N ILE A 48 5.72 -3.29 4.69
CA ILE A 48 6.53 -2.51 3.73
C ILE A 48 6.23 -1.01 3.82
N ALA A 49 4.96 -0.63 4.01
CA ALA A 49 4.52 0.75 4.12
C ALA A 49 4.68 1.36 5.53
N PRO A 50 5.39 0.67 6.45
CA PRO A 50 5.08 0.56 7.89
C PRO A 50 3.80 1.28 8.32
N ALA A 51 2.67 0.68 7.99
CA ALA A 51 1.36 1.20 8.31
C ALA A 51 0.36 0.07 8.54
N SER A 52 -0.53 0.21 9.53
CA SER A 52 -1.62 -0.73 9.78
C SER A 52 -2.78 -0.60 8.78
N ASN A 53 -2.57 0.11 7.67
CA ASN A 53 -3.58 0.43 6.66
C ASN A 53 -3.01 0.41 5.23
N GLY A 54 -2.18 -0.57 4.88
CA GLY A 54 -1.63 -0.78 3.54
C GLY A 54 -2.62 -0.58 2.37
N PRO A 55 -3.91 -1.01 2.47
CA PRO A 55 -4.91 -0.70 1.44
C PRO A 55 -5.08 0.80 1.13
N HIS A 56 -4.87 1.68 2.10
CA HIS A 56 -4.87 3.12 1.88
C HIS A 56 -3.76 3.53 0.90
N TYR A 57 -2.55 3.01 1.06
CA TYR A 57 -1.43 3.34 0.18
C TYR A 57 -1.57 2.71 -1.21
N ILE A 58 -2.16 1.53 -1.32
CA ILE A 58 -2.58 0.96 -2.62
C ILE A 58 -3.60 1.88 -3.31
N GLY A 59 -4.64 2.32 -2.58
CA GLY A 59 -5.63 3.27 -3.12
C GLY A 59 -5.01 4.61 -3.55
N ARG A 60 -3.99 5.09 -2.82
CA ARG A 60 -3.25 6.29 -3.22
C ARG A 60 -2.39 6.09 -4.46
N LEU A 61 -1.77 4.91 -4.62
CA LEU A 61 -1.04 4.58 -5.85
C LEU A 61 -1.98 4.57 -7.06
N ARG A 62 -3.13 3.87 -6.94
CA ARG A 62 -4.18 3.84 -7.96
C ARG A 62 -4.66 5.23 -8.34
N SER A 63 -5.05 6.04 -7.36
CA SER A 63 -5.60 7.37 -7.63
C SER A 63 -4.58 8.39 -8.13
N ARG A 64 -3.33 8.35 -7.64
CA ARG A 64 -2.30 9.35 -8.04
C ARG A 64 -1.67 9.05 -9.38
N LEU A 65 -1.50 7.78 -9.72
CA LEU A 65 -0.77 7.35 -10.92
C LEU A 65 -1.70 6.71 -11.98
N GLY A 66 -3.01 6.60 -11.71
CA GLY A 66 -3.95 5.96 -12.61
C GLY A 66 -3.74 4.45 -12.75
N LEU A 67 -3.14 3.82 -11.74
CA LEU A 67 -2.82 2.38 -11.75
C LEU A 67 -4.06 1.54 -11.44
N GLU A 68 -4.10 0.34 -11.98
CA GLU A 68 -5.14 -0.65 -11.66
C GLU A 68 -4.82 -1.39 -10.36
N ILE A 69 -3.60 -1.92 -10.25
CA ILE A 69 -3.11 -2.77 -9.14
C ILE A 69 -4.16 -3.81 -8.71
N PRO A 70 -4.42 -4.87 -9.49
CA PRO A 70 -5.42 -5.88 -9.13
C PRO A 70 -5.23 -6.45 -7.72
N CYS A 71 -6.33 -6.85 -7.07
CA CYS A 71 -6.32 -7.48 -5.76
C CYS A 71 -7.00 -8.86 -5.86
N GLU A 72 -6.20 -9.91 -5.92
CA GLU A 72 -6.68 -11.28 -5.91
C GLU A 72 -7.02 -11.72 -4.49
N ARG A 73 -8.11 -12.47 -4.32
CA ARG A 73 -8.48 -13.08 -3.04
C ARG A 73 -7.95 -14.52 -3.00
N VAL A 74 -6.97 -14.76 -2.16
CA VAL A 74 -6.37 -16.08 -1.96
C VAL A 74 -6.99 -16.73 -0.73
N ASN A 75 -7.55 -17.92 -0.90
CA ASN A 75 -8.16 -18.68 0.19
C ASN A 75 -7.09 -19.08 1.22
N CYS A 76 -7.46 -19.03 2.50
CA CYS A 76 -6.63 -19.52 3.58
C CYS A 76 -7.50 -20.14 4.68
N THR A 77 -6.86 -20.91 5.56
CA THR A 77 -7.47 -21.39 6.80
C THR A 77 -6.95 -20.55 7.94
N THR A 78 -7.84 -20.06 8.80
CA THR A 78 -7.45 -19.29 9.98
C THR A 78 -6.80 -20.19 11.04
N LYS A 79 -6.21 -19.60 12.06
CA LYS A 79 -5.67 -20.35 13.21
C LYS A 79 -6.76 -21.13 13.97
N ASP A 80 -8.01 -20.72 13.85
CA ASP A 80 -9.16 -21.36 14.48
C ASP A 80 -9.78 -22.47 13.60
N GLY A 81 -9.18 -22.76 12.43
CA GLY A 81 -9.65 -23.80 11.51
C GLY A 81 -10.72 -23.33 10.52
N GLU A 82 -11.09 -22.05 10.54
CA GLU A 82 -12.15 -21.50 9.70
C GLU A 82 -11.66 -21.14 8.29
N ALA A 83 -12.52 -21.28 7.29
CA ALA A 83 -12.22 -20.84 5.94
C ALA A 83 -12.25 -19.30 5.84
N SER A 84 -11.21 -18.72 5.24
CA SER A 84 -11.06 -17.28 5.06
C SER A 84 -10.28 -16.98 3.78
N TRP A 85 -9.89 -15.71 3.61
CA TRP A 85 -9.12 -15.25 2.46
C TRP A 85 -8.29 -14.01 2.82
N TYR A 86 -7.17 -13.82 2.11
CA TYR A 86 -6.39 -12.60 2.15
C TYR A 86 -6.22 -12.02 0.74
N GLY A 87 -5.92 -10.73 0.66
CA GLY A 87 -5.68 -10.04 -0.61
C GLY A 87 -4.22 -10.12 -1.04
N VAL A 88 -3.98 -10.32 -2.33
CA VAL A 88 -2.66 -10.20 -2.97
C VAL A 88 -2.72 -9.12 -4.04
N TYR A 89 -1.85 -8.11 -3.92
CA TYR A 89 -1.77 -7.00 -4.88
C TYR A 89 -0.73 -7.29 -5.94
N SER A 90 -1.06 -7.15 -7.21
CA SER A 90 -0.10 -7.31 -8.33
C SER A 90 -0.11 -6.08 -9.24
N LEU A 91 0.88 -5.98 -10.12
CA LEU A 91 0.93 -4.94 -11.16
C LEU A 91 0.60 -5.56 -12.50
N THR A 92 -0.28 -4.90 -13.26
CA THR A 92 -0.43 -5.21 -14.69
C THR A 92 0.85 -4.82 -15.46
N PRO A 93 1.04 -5.30 -16.70
CA PRO A 93 2.14 -4.82 -17.54
C PRO A 93 2.14 -3.30 -17.73
N SER A 94 0.94 -2.71 -17.89
CA SER A 94 0.75 -1.25 -17.98
C SER A 94 1.13 -0.55 -16.69
N ASP A 95 0.70 -1.08 -15.54
CA ASP A 95 1.06 -0.51 -14.24
C ASP A 95 2.58 -0.48 -14.04
N ARG A 96 3.28 -1.57 -14.39
CA ARG A 96 4.74 -1.66 -14.28
C ARG A 96 5.43 -0.56 -15.06
N ARG A 97 5.00 -0.30 -16.31
CA ARG A 97 5.58 0.75 -17.15
C ARG A 97 5.39 2.13 -16.52
N ILE A 98 4.16 2.46 -16.13
CA ILE A 98 3.83 3.75 -15.50
C ILE A 98 4.64 3.95 -14.22
N LEU A 99 4.76 2.89 -13.42
CA LEU A 99 5.44 2.96 -12.13
C LEU A 99 6.95 3.12 -12.33
N LEU A 100 7.58 2.41 -13.27
CA LEU A 100 9.00 2.61 -13.61
C LEU A 100 9.28 4.03 -14.10
N GLU A 101 8.42 4.60 -14.95
CA GLU A 101 8.55 5.98 -15.42
C GLU A 101 8.40 7.00 -14.28
N ALA A 102 7.49 6.75 -13.33
CA ALA A 102 7.27 7.61 -12.17
C ALA A 102 8.37 7.53 -11.10
N LEU A 103 9.28 6.56 -11.20
CA LEU A 103 10.37 6.32 -10.25
C LEU A 103 11.75 6.76 -10.76
N GLN A 104 11.84 7.23 -12.02
CA GLN A 104 13.04 7.84 -12.60
C GLN A 104 13.19 9.29 -12.13
#